data_AF-A0A7Y7H0J4-F1
#
_entry.id   AF-A0A7Y7H0J4-F1
#
_cell.length_a   1.000
_cell.length_b   1.000
_cell.length_c   1.000
_cell.angle_alpha   90.00
_cell.angle_beta   90.00
_cell.angle_gamma   90.00
#
_symmetry.space_group_name_H-M   'P 1'
#
loop_
_entity.id
_entity.type
_entity.pdbx_description
1 polymer ?
#
loop_
_entity_poly.entity_id
_entity_poly.type
_entity_poly.pdbx_seq_one_letter_code
_entity_poly.pdbx_strand_id
1 'polypeptide(L)'
;MADAQLIPRCFDRLNGLSTLDQETQDFIRRVTMAVLDDTDKDLSELEMVMTDGKAQLSDDERIKRLDNIYARVKDRLGFTQSFFNGVRLLLVQRANTLNDLNTLKSIYGIN
;
A
#
# COMPACT_ATOMS: atom_id res chain seq x y z
N MET A 1 -11.05 -3.41 -12.03
CA MET A 1 -11.79 -3.65 -10.77
C MET A 1 -11.17 -4.73 -9.88
N ALA A 2 -10.47 -5.76 -10.42
CA ALA A 2 -9.71 -6.71 -9.59
C ALA A 2 -8.55 -6.07 -8.81
N ASP A 3 -7.97 -5.00 -9.33
CA ASP A 3 -6.74 -4.41 -8.79
C ASP A 3 -6.93 -3.65 -7.47
N ALA A 4 -8.09 -3.01 -7.26
CA ALA A 4 -8.39 -2.32 -5.99
C ALA A 4 -8.50 -3.29 -4.81
N GLN A 5 -8.92 -4.55 -5.06
CA GLN A 5 -8.97 -5.61 -4.06
C GLN A 5 -7.58 -6.18 -3.71
N LEU A 6 -6.54 -5.89 -4.51
CA LEU A 6 -5.17 -6.33 -4.23
C LEU A 6 -4.45 -5.41 -3.23
N ILE A 7 -4.89 -4.16 -3.11
CA ILE A 7 -4.30 -3.17 -2.20
C ILE A 7 -4.37 -3.67 -0.74
N PRO A 8 -5.54 -4.13 -0.21
CA PRO A 8 -5.63 -4.78 1.09
C PRO A 8 -4.64 -5.95 1.29
N ARG A 9 -4.46 -6.78 0.26
CA ARG A 9 -3.58 -7.97 0.32
C ARG A 9 -2.09 -7.62 0.36
N CYS A 10 -1.70 -6.42 -0.06
CA CYS A 10 -0.33 -5.95 0.11
C CYS A 10 0.01 -5.75 1.60
N PHE A 11 -0.98 -5.40 2.44
CA PHE A 11 -0.77 -5.17 3.88
C PHE A 11 -0.65 -6.46 4.68
N ASP A 12 -1.36 -7.54 4.30
CA ASP A 12 -1.29 -8.85 4.96
C ASP A 12 0.13 -9.48 4.89
N ARG A 13 0.99 -8.99 3.99
CA ARG A 13 2.37 -9.46 3.83
C ARG A 13 3.39 -8.76 4.72
N LEU A 14 2.98 -7.84 5.60
CA LEU A 14 3.85 -7.13 6.54
C LEU A 14 4.10 -7.89 7.85
N ASN A 15 4.29 -9.20 7.77
CA ASN A 15 4.74 -9.99 8.91
C ASN A 15 6.17 -9.55 9.30
N GLY A 16 6.35 -9.08 10.54
CA GLY A 16 7.65 -8.65 11.07
C GLY A 16 7.80 -7.15 11.36
N LEU A 17 6.76 -6.32 11.19
CA LEU A 17 6.77 -4.90 11.55
C LEU A 17 7.25 -4.62 12.98
N SER A 18 7.01 -5.54 13.91
CA SER A 18 7.44 -5.45 15.32
C SER A 18 8.96 -5.43 15.51
N THR A 19 9.75 -5.77 14.48
CA THR A 19 11.22 -5.66 14.49
C THR A 19 11.72 -4.25 14.18
N LEU A 20 10.85 -3.38 13.67
CA LEU A 20 11.14 -1.97 13.42
C LEU A 20 10.84 -1.14 14.66
N ASP A 21 11.44 0.05 14.74
CA ASP A 21 11.11 1.03 15.77
C ASP A 21 9.67 1.53 15.65
N GLN A 22 9.13 2.03 16.76
CA GLN A 22 7.74 2.45 16.87
C GLN A 22 7.38 3.58 15.89
N GLU A 23 8.31 4.51 15.64
CA GLU A 23 8.10 5.63 14.74
C GLU A 23 7.93 5.15 13.29
N THR A 24 8.81 4.24 12.84
CA THR A 24 8.73 3.61 11.52
C THR A 24 7.45 2.82 11.36
N GLN A 25 7.04 2.06 12.38
CA GLN A 25 5.76 1.34 12.36
C GLN A 25 4.57 2.28 12.17
N ASP A 26 4.54 3.39 12.92
CA ASP A 26 3.45 4.36 12.85
C ASP A 26 3.45 5.12 11.52
N PHE A 27 4.62 5.39 10.94
CA PHE A 27 4.72 5.93 9.59
C PHE A 27 4.12 4.99 8.55
N ILE A 28 4.49 3.71 8.56
CA ILE A 28 3.94 2.71 7.62
C ILE A 28 2.42 2.59 7.76
N ARG A 29 1.89 2.63 9.00
CA ARG A 29 0.44 2.65 9.27
C ARG A 29 -0.23 3.90 8.69
N ARG A 30 0.36 5.09 8.84
CA ARG A 30 -0.19 6.33 8.28
C ARG A 30 -0.26 6.28 6.76
N VAL A 31 0.81 5.85 6.09
CA VAL A 31 0.82 5.68 4.63
C VAL A 31 -0.22 4.67 4.18
N THR A 32 -0.33 3.55 4.91
CA THR A 32 -1.34 2.51 4.66
C THR A 32 -2.76 3.08 4.72
N MET A 33 -3.10 3.80 5.79
CA MET A 33 -4.43 4.40 5.95
C MET A 33 -4.73 5.42 4.85
N ALA A 34 -3.76 6.26 4.48
CA ALA A 34 -3.94 7.24 3.42
C ALA A 34 -4.23 6.60 2.05
N VAL A 35 -3.49 5.54 1.69
CA VAL A 35 -3.71 4.79 0.44
C VAL A 35 -5.09 4.13 0.42
N LEU A 36 -5.53 3.57 1.55
CA LEU A 36 -6.84 2.94 1.67
C LEU A 36 -7.96 3.96 1.55
N ASP A 37 -7.86 5.09 2.24
CA ASP A 37 -8.83 6.19 2.17
C ASP A 37 -8.98 6.73 0.74
N ASP A 38 -7.86 6.94 0.04
CA ASP A 38 -7.92 7.41 -1.35
C ASP A 38 -8.46 6.35 -2.32
N THR A 39 -8.20 5.06 -2.06
CA THR A 39 -8.81 3.96 -2.82
C THR A 39 -10.33 3.92 -2.63
N ASP A 40 -10.80 4.13 -1.40
CA ASP A 40 -12.23 4.13 -1.08
C ASP A 40 -12.97 5.28 -1.75
N LYS A 41 -12.34 6.47 -1.83
CA LYS A 41 -12.86 7.62 -2.60
C LYS A 41 -12.99 7.29 -4.09
N ASP A 42 -11.99 6.63 -4.68
CA ASP A 42 -12.04 6.25 -6.10
C ASP A 42 -13.12 5.19 -6.37
N LEU A 43 -13.35 4.27 -5.44
CA LEU A 43 -14.45 3.29 -5.53
C LEU A 43 -15.82 3.96 -5.38
N SER A 44 -15.95 4.90 -4.45
CA SER A 44 -17.18 5.69 -4.26
C SER A 44 -17.51 6.53 -5.49
N GLU A 45 -16.50 7.17 -6.11
CA GLU A 45 -16.70 7.91 -7.36
C GLU A 45 -17.13 6.97 -8.49
N LEU A 46 -16.51 5.79 -8.59
CA LEU A 46 -16.88 4.79 -9.59
C LEU A 46 -18.33 4.32 -9.42
N GLU A 47 -18.77 4.10 -8.19
CA GLU A 47 -20.16 3.73 -7.88
C GLU A 47 -21.14 4.83 -8.29
N MET A 48 -20.84 6.09 -8.01
CA MET A 48 -21.64 7.23 -8.46
C MET A 48 -21.70 7.28 -10.00
N VAL A 49 -20.57 7.15 -10.69
CA VAL A 49 -20.52 7.19 -12.16
C VAL A 49 -21.31 6.04 -12.80
N MET A 50 -21.31 4.85 -12.16
CA MET A 50 -22.07 3.68 -12.63
C MET A 50 -23.58 3.79 -12.33
N THR A 51 -23.96 4.46 -11.25
CA THR A 51 -25.35 4.57 -10.78
C THR A 51 -26.06 5.80 -11.36
N ASP A 52 -25.46 6.98 -11.24
CA ASP A 52 -26.01 8.27 -11.71
C ASP A 52 -25.84 8.47 -13.22
N GLY A 53 -24.93 7.74 -13.85
CA GLY A 53 -24.69 7.75 -15.29
C GLY A 53 -25.90 7.33 -16.14
N LYS A 54 -27.00 6.87 -15.53
CA LYS A 54 -28.27 6.60 -16.21
C LYS A 54 -29.17 7.83 -16.40
N ALA A 55 -28.91 8.95 -15.71
CA ALA A 55 -29.91 10.05 -15.63
C ALA A 55 -29.41 11.48 -15.94
N GLN A 56 -28.11 11.81 -15.83
CA GLN A 56 -27.66 13.23 -15.90
C GLN A 56 -26.36 13.55 -16.68
N LEU A 57 -25.53 12.56 -17.04
CA LEU A 57 -24.27 12.78 -17.77
C LEU A 57 -24.39 12.40 -19.25
N SER A 58 -23.73 13.15 -20.14
CA SER A 58 -23.51 12.65 -21.51
C SER A 58 -22.56 11.46 -21.49
N ASP A 59 -22.70 10.56 -22.46
CA ASP A 59 -21.84 9.35 -22.53
C ASP A 59 -20.34 9.71 -22.61
N ASP A 60 -19.98 10.81 -23.27
CA ASP A 60 -18.59 11.26 -23.40
C ASP A 60 -17.98 11.72 -22.05
N GLU A 61 -18.75 12.44 -21.24
CA GLU A 61 -18.32 12.87 -19.90
C GLU A 61 -18.18 11.67 -18.96
N ARG A 62 -19.07 10.70 -19.09
CA ARG A 62 -19.03 9.44 -18.33
C ARG A 62 -17.77 8.64 -18.67
N ILE A 63 -17.45 8.47 -19.95
CA ILE A 63 -16.24 7.78 -20.40
C ILE A 63 -14.98 8.48 -19.87
N LYS A 64 -14.90 9.82 -20.00
CA LYS A 64 -13.75 10.60 -19.47
C LYS A 64 -13.57 10.42 -17.96
N ARG A 65 -14.67 10.39 -17.20
CA ARG A 65 -14.61 10.13 -15.75
C ARG A 65 -14.09 8.73 -15.45
N LEU A 66 -14.57 7.71 -16.18
CA LEU A 66 -14.08 6.34 -16.03
C LEU A 66 -12.58 6.22 -16.34
N ASP A 67 -12.10 6.88 -17.39
CA ASP A 67 -10.67 6.89 -17.74
C ASP A 67 -9.82 7.53 -16.63
N ASN A 68 -10.30 8.63 -16.06
CA ASN A 68 -9.63 9.30 -14.94
C ASN A 68 -9.57 8.42 -13.68
N ILE A 69 -10.69 7.78 -13.31
CA ILE A 69 -10.75 6.84 -12.17
C ILE A 69 -9.76 5.70 -12.41
N TYR A 70 -9.76 5.11 -13.61
CA TYR A 70 -8.86 4.02 -13.97
C TYR A 70 -7.38 4.43 -13.84
N ALA A 71 -7.02 5.61 -14.36
CA ALA A 71 -5.66 6.13 -14.27
C ALA A 71 -5.21 6.29 -12.80
N ARG A 72 -6.06 6.86 -11.94
CA ARG A 72 -5.75 7.05 -10.51
C ARG A 72 -5.59 5.73 -9.76
N VAL A 73 -6.50 4.76 -9.97
CA VAL A 73 -6.40 3.44 -9.35
C VAL A 73 -5.13 2.71 -9.79
N LYS A 74 -4.77 2.82 -11.08
CA LYS A 74 -3.53 2.21 -11.62
C LYS A 74 -2.28 2.84 -11.01
N ASP A 75 -2.22 4.16 -10.91
CA ASP A 75 -1.11 4.87 -10.26
C ASP A 75 -0.98 4.47 -8.79
N ARG A 76 -2.09 4.44 -8.06
CA ARG A 76 -2.09 4.05 -6.64
C ARG A 76 -1.66 2.60 -6.42
N LEU A 77 -2.04 1.69 -7.30
CA LEU A 77 -1.53 0.31 -7.27
C LEU A 77 0.00 0.30 -7.43
N GLY A 78 0.53 1.05 -8.40
CA GLY A 78 1.97 1.16 -8.64
C GLY A 78 2.72 1.72 -7.43
N PHE A 79 2.21 2.80 -6.83
CA PHE A 79 2.73 3.35 -5.58
C PHE A 79 2.74 2.30 -4.47
N THR A 80 1.60 1.65 -4.23
CA THR A 80 1.42 0.65 -3.17
C THR A 80 2.44 -0.49 -3.30
N GLN A 81 2.61 -1.02 -4.52
CA GLN A 81 3.59 -2.07 -4.80
C GLN A 81 5.02 -1.61 -4.52
N SER A 82 5.40 -0.42 -5.01
CA SER A 82 6.74 0.13 -4.81
C SER A 82 7.06 0.37 -3.32
N PHE A 83 6.12 1.03 -2.62
CA PHE A 83 6.25 1.31 -1.19
C PHE A 83 6.42 0.03 -0.38
N PHE A 84 5.59 -0.98 -0.61
CA PHE A 84 5.69 -2.24 0.13
C PHE A 84 6.93 -3.07 -0.21
N ASN A 85 7.42 -3.00 -1.44
CA ASN A 85 8.72 -3.60 -1.77
C ASN A 85 9.86 -2.94 -0.97
N GLY A 86 9.82 -1.61 -0.81
CA GLY A 86 10.76 -0.88 0.05
C GLY A 86 10.68 -1.29 1.52
N VAL A 87 9.46 -1.37 2.08
CA VAL A 87 9.26 -1.83 3.47
C VAL A 87 9.77 -3.25 3.67
N ARG A 88 9.54 -4.15 2.72
CA ARG A 88 10.04 -5.55 2.80
C ARG A 88 11.56 -5.60 2.75
N LEU A 89 12.20 -4.79 1.90
CA LEU A 89 13.65 -4.69 1.87
C LEU A 89 14.21 -4.23 3.22
N LEU A 90 13.60 -3.21 3.83
CA LEU A 90 13.98 -2.71 5.15
C LEU A 90 13.89 -3.80 6.22
N LEU A 91 12.79 -4.58 6.22
CA LEU A 91 12.60 -5.70 7.15
C LEU A 91 13.71 -6.76 7.01
N VAL A 92 14.04 -7.15 5.78
CA VAL A 92 15.11 -8.12 5.50
C VAL A 92 16.47 -7.58 5.95
N GLN A 93 16.77 -6.32 5.65
CA GLN A 93 18.02 -5.68 6.08
C GLN A 93 18.15 -5.68 7.60
N ARG A 94 17.07 -5.35 8.33
CA ARG A 94 17.07 -5.37 9.79
C ARG A 94 17.27 -6.76 10.37
N ALA A 95 16.59 -7.76 9.82
CA ALA A 95 16.78 -9.15 10.23
C ALA A 95 18.25 -9.60 10.06
N ASN A 96 18.87 -9.26 8.92
CA ASN A 96 20.28 -9.55 8.68
C ASN A 96 21.20 -8.83 9.66
N THR A 97 20.99 -7.53 9.90
CA THR A 97 21.79 -6.77 10.89
C THR A 97 21.69 -7.37 12.29
N LEU A 98 20.51 -7.82 12.73
CA LEU A 98 20.36 -8.47 14.03
C LEU A 98 21.10 -9.81 14.09
N ASN A 99 21.06 -10.59 13.01
CA ASN A 99 21.82 -11.84 12.90
C ASN A 99 23.33 -11.60 12.91
N ASP A 100 23.81 -10.56 12.21
CA ASP A 100 25.22 -10.18 12.19
C ASP A 100 25.69 -9.75 13.59
N LEU A 101 24.89 -8.94 14.30
CA LEU A 101 25.19 -8.54 15.68
C LEU A 101 25.24 -9.73 16.63
N ASN A 102 24.30 -10.67 16.51
CA ASN A 102 24.31 -11.89 17.32
C ASN A 102 25.52 -12.78 17.01
N THR A 103 25.90 -12.87 15.74
CA THR A 103 27.10 -13.60 15.31
C THR A 103 28.36 -12.98 15.89
N LEU A 104 28.48 -11.65 15.82
CA LEU A 104 29.61 -10.92 16.41
C LEU A 104 29.65 -11.11 17.93
N LYS A 105 28.52 -10.98 18.63
CA LYS A 105 28.42 -11.25 20.07
C LYS A 105 28.93 -12.65 20.43
N SER A 106 28.53 -13.66 19.65
CA SER A 106 29.01 -15.03 19.84
C SER A 106 30.50 -15.18 19.59
N ILE A 107 31.07 -14.52 18.57
CA ILE A 107 32.50 -14.55 18.26
C ILE A 107 33.32 -13.90 19.38
N TYR A 108 32.85 -12.77 19.92
CA TYR A 108 33.54 -12.04 20.98
C TYR A 108 33.20 -12.53 22.40
N GLY A 109 32.34 -13.55 22.55
CA GLY A 109 31.91 -14.07 23.85
C GLY A 109 31.11 -13.08 24.69
N ILE A 110 30.47 -12.09 24.05
CA ILE A 110 29.65 -11.06 24.71
C ILE A 110 28.21 -11.59 24.73
N ASN A 111 27.81 -12.20 25.84
CA ASN A 111 26.41 -12.57 26.11
C ASN A 111 25.63 -11.40 26.70
#